data_AF-E0VSH8-F1
#
_entry.id   AF-E0VSH8-F1
#
_cell.length_a   1.000
_cell.length_b   1.000
_cell.length_c   1.000
_cell.angle_alpha   90.00
_cell.angle_beta   90.00
_cell.angle_gamma   90.00
#
_symmetry.space_group_name_H-M   'P 1'
#
loop_
_entity.id
_entity.type
_entity.pdbx_description
1 polymer ?
#
loop_
_entity_poly.entity_id
_entity_poly.type
_entity_poly.pdbx_seq_one_letter_code
_entity_poly.pdbx_strand_id
1 'polypeptide(L)'
;MSNSGYNLDENDVWAAWGKTCLSAGSWGEAREKFSHCLFSQPVKPIKNPPLLDEICRILESPSSFIKIKGSQMPSDKDNATAQEVLCILSTLKPISQKKSINLSSSSFKQSIHYREEIFYLTSYGSHRSLLLFYVRHNEIKKALSYLLDHQLEPNFFLDNIMLPAYRLNLHEKFKSNLLSLDSSLESFKKYLSYSCVSLQKMKFLHTLYDLQILMQDYIRAAVTCIHLYQEKATSFTDLSTRCNFLHAALKNLEEELTIQNRKKNNKRLDIVMKMNQKNINCHIKTIWRQLESVKFLSNCEKNDKFTVNDIFPNEITNENEIPTLFDGKREKIVLVKMIIFLGKNISEGFGIGFKIVQDNQLDFKSICIQLCEKLAEDMRGDDIKELIDCVKNTGIVNINVIIDEMISFAIPKLIENDVELFKIEPFFNIIKNLDLRFAEGFPNIFQLWKMIE
;
A
#
# COMPACT_ATOMS: atom_id res chain seq x y z
N MET A 1 44.24 -56.52 -16.73
CA MET A 1 44.60 -55.99 -15.40
C MET A 1 44.06 -54.58 -15.30
N SER A 2 43.16 -54.42 -14.35
CA SER A 2 42.36 -53.25 -14.00
C SER A 2 43.20 -52.13 -13.40
N ASN A 3 43.09 -50.91 -13.94
CA ASN A 3 43.36 -49.69 -13.21
C ASN A 3 42.14 -48.77 -13.36
N SER A 4 41.14 -49.00 -12.50
CA SER A 4 40.06 -48.07 -12.23
C SER A 4 40.63 -46.91 -11.39
N GLY A 5 41.27 -45.96 -12.06
CA GLY A 5 41.71 -44.71 -11.44
C GLY A 5 40.49 -43.81 -11.25
N TYR A 6 40.06 -43.65 -10.00
CA TYR A 6 39.04 -42.69 -9.61
C TYR A 6 39.52 -41.27 -9.99
N ASN A 7 39.07 -40.76 -11.13
CA ASN A 7 39.21 -39.35 -11.48
C ASN A 7 38.22 -38.55 -10.61
N LEU A 8 38.57 -38.35 -9.35
CA LEU A 8 37.91 -37.37 -8.50
C LEU A 8 38.47 -36.02 -8.90
N ASP A 9 37.62 -35.08 -9.30
CA ASP A 9 38.04 -33.71 -9.58
C ASP A 9 38.77 -33.15 -8.34
N GLU A 10 40.00 -32.64 -8.51
CA GLU A 10 40.84 -32.15 -7.39
C GLU A 10 40.09 -31.12 -6.52
N ASN A 11 39.20 -30.33 -7.15
CA ASN A 11 38.34 -29.37 -6.47
C ASN A 11 37.34 -30.02 -5.51
N ASP A 12 36.80 -31.20 -5.84
CA ASP A 12 35.85 -31.92 -4.99
C ASP A 12 36.54 -32.50 -3.76
N VAL A 13 37.79 -32.94 -3.90
CA VAL A 13 38.63 -33.43 -2.79
C VAL A 13 38.93 -32.31 -1.82
N TRP A 14 39.38 -31.15 -2.31
CA TRP A 14 39.62 -29.97 -1.49
C TRP A 14 38.35 -29.45 -0.81
N ALA A 15 37.21 -29.46 -1.51
CA ALA A 15 35.93 -29.04 -0.97
C ALA A 15 35.44 -29.98 0.14
N ALA A 16 35.55 -31.30 -0.05
CA ALA A 16 35.21 -32.29 0.96
C ALA A 16 36.10 -32.15 2.20
N TRP A 17 37.42 -31.97 2.00
CA TRP A 17 38.36 -31.78 3.10
C TRP A 17 38.06 -30.48 3.87
N GLY A 18 37.85 -29.36 3.16
CA GLY A 18 37.45 -28.10 3.78
C GLY A 18 36.19 -28.23 4.64
N LYS A 19 35.16 -28.96 4.16
CA LYS A 19 33.94 -29.24 4.93
C LYS A 19 34.21 -30.06 6.19
N THR A 20 35.09 -31.07 6.14
CA THR A 20 35.48 -31.84 7.32
C THR A 20 36.25 -31.00 8.34
N CYS A 21 37.19 -30.15 7.90
CA CYS A 21 37.90 -29.20 8.76
C CYS A 21 36.94 -28.20 9.42
N LEU A 22 35.96 -27.70 8.64
CA LEU A 22 34.92 -26.79 9.13
C LEU A 22 34.05 -27.46 10.21
N SER A 23 33.71 -28.74 10.01
CA SER A 23 32.94 -29.56 10.94
C SER A 23 33.73 -29.90 12.22
N ALA A 24 35.05 -30.04 12.11
CA ALA A 24 35.96 -30.30 13.22
C ALA A 24 36.32 -29.05 14.03
N GLY A 25 35.90 -27.85 13.61
CA GLY A 25 36.26 -26.58 14.25
C GLY A 25 37.66 -26.07 13.90
N SER A 26 38.33 -26.68 12.93
CA SER A 26 39.64 -26.24 12.39
C SER A 26 39.45 -25.16 11.33
N TRP A 27 39.06 -23.95 11.76
CA TRP A 27 38.69 -22.84 10.88
C TRP A 27 39.82 -22.38 9.94
N GLY A 28 41.07 -22.33 10.43
CA GLY A 28 42.23 -21.92 9.64
C GLY A 28 42.50 -22.85 8.46
N GLU A 29 42.55 -24.16 8.73
CA GLU A 29 42.74 -25.19 7.70
C GLU A 29 41.58 -25.21 6.71
N ALA A 30 40.34 -25.03 7.20
CA ALA A 30 39.16 -24.95 6.33
C ALA A 30 39.27 -23.78 5.33
N ARG A 31 39.73 -22.60 5.77
CA ARG A 31 39.96 -21.44 4.89
C ARG A 31 41.02 -21.72 3.83
N GLU A 32 42.14 -22.33 4.21
CA GLU A 32 43.18 -22.71 3.25
C GLU A 32 42.65 -23.70 2.22
N LYS A 33 41.93 -24.75 2.64
CA LYS A 33 41.39 -25.76 1.72
C LYS A 33 40.34 -25.16 0.79
N PHE A 34 39.46 -24.30 1.29
CA PHE A 34 38.48 -23.61 0.44
C PHE A 34 39.12 -22.59 -0.50
N SER A 35 40.29 -22.02 -0.18
CA SER A 35 40.98 -21.08 -1.08
C SER A 35 41.48 -21.75 -2.38
N HIS A 36 41.66 -23.07 -2.37
CA HIS A 36 42.01 -23.84 -3.57
C HIS A 36 40.79 -24.09 -4.48
N CYS A 37 39.57 -24.09 -3.93
CA CYS A 37 38.33 -24.32 -4.69
C CYS A 37 37.57 -23.04 -5.03
N LEU A 38 37.67 -22.02 -4.17
CA LEU A 38 36.95 -20.76 -4.28
C LEU A 38 37.94 -19.66 -4.67
N PHE A 39 37.77 -19.12 -5.87
CA PHE A 39 38.61 -18.05 -6.38
C PHE A 39 38.06 -16.69 -5.92
N SER A 40 38.89 -15.93 -5.20
CA SER A 40 38.60 -14.54 -4.87
C SER A 40 38.81 -13.68 -6.12
N GLN A 41 37.74 -13.13 -6.67
CA GLN A 41 37.80 -12.21 -7.81
C GLN A 41 37.76 -10.75 -7.35
N PRO A 42 38.36 -9.80 -8.10
CA PRO A 42 38.34 -8.38 -7.76
C PRO A 42 36.92 -7.79 -7.82
N VAL A 43 36.03 -8.37 -8.63
CA VAL A 43 34.61 -8.06 -8.68
C VAL A 43 33.84 -9.22 -8.06
N LYS A 44 32.90 -8.93 -7.15
CA LYS A 44 32.09 -9.97 -6.51
C LYS A 44 31.20 -10.68 -7.54
N PRO A 45 30.99 -11.99 -7.40
CA PRO A 45 30.18 -12.74 -8.35
C PRO A 45 28.70 -12.35 -8.27
N ILE A 46 27.99 -12.48 -9.40
CA ILE A 46 26.55 -12.16 -9.49
C ILE A 46 25.71 -13.11 -8.62
N LYS A 47 26.09 -14.39 -8.58
CA LYS A 47 25.50 -15.43 -7.74
C LYS A 47 26.58 -16.11 -6.92
N ASN A 48 26.22 -16.61 -5.76
CA ASN A 48 27.14 -17.38 -4.94
C ASN A 48 27.57 -18.67 -5.67
N PRO A 49 28.83 -19.10 -5.50
CA PRO A 49 29.24 -20.46 -5.84
C PRO A 49 28.41 -21.48 -5.02
N PRO A 50 28.01 -22.63 -5.60
CA PRO A 50 27.18 -23.62 -4.90
C PRO A 50 27.86 -24.15 -3.63
N LEU A 51 29.19 -24.30 -3.66
CA LEU A 51 30.00 -24.67 -2.50
C LEU A 51 29.89 -23.65 -1.36
N LEU A 52 29.79 -22.35 -1.68
CA LEU A 52 29.66 -21.30 -0.67
C LEU A 52 28.29 -21.36 0.02
N ASP A 53 27.21 -21.59 -0.72
CA ASP A 53 25.87 -21.75 -0.13
C ASP A 53 25.83 -22.96 0.82
N GLU A 54 26.55 -24.03 0.48
CA GLU A 54 26.68 -25.20 1.34
C GLU A 54 27.49 -24.92 2.61
N ILE A 55 28.59 -24.15 2.50
CA ILE A 55 29.39 -23.69 3.65
C ILE A 55 28.55 -22.81 4.58
N CYS A 56 27.80 -21.84 4.04
CA CYS A 56 26.90 -20.99 4.82
C CYS A 56 25.83 -21.83 5.52
N ARG A 57 25.20 -22.78 4.83
CA ARG A 57 24.20 -23.68 5.43
C ARG A 57 24.78 -24.53 6.58
N ILE A 58 26.02 -25.00 6.43
CA ILE A 58 26.76 -25.71 7.48
C ILE A 58 26.95 -24.80 8.70
N LEU A 59 27.37 -23.55 8.49
CA LEU A 59 27.60 -22.58 9.56
C LEU A 59 26.29 -22.14 10.25
N GLU A 60 25.18 -22.08 9.51
CA GLU A 60 23.85 -21.71 10.01
C GLU A 60 23.14 -22.84 10.78
N SER A 61 23.51 -24.11 10.55
CA SER A 61 22.84 -25.29 11.13
C SER A 61 23.75 -26.11 12.07
N PRO A 62 24.15 -25.56 13.24
CA PRO A 62 25.04 -26.25 14.18
C PRO A 62 24.41 -27.52 14.81
N SER A 63 23.09 -27.70 14.72
CA SER A 63 22.36 -28.86 15.25
C SER A 63 22.38 -30.10 14.34
N SER A 64 22.94 -30.01 13.13
CA SER A 64 23.12 -31.16 12.22
C SER A 64 24.30 -32.06 12.62
N PHE A 65 25.22 -31.53 13.43
CA PHE A 65 26.53 -32.12 13.70
C PHE A 65 26.52 -33.25 14.73
N ILE A 66 25.37 -33.53 15.36
CA ILE A 66 25.25 -34.60 16.37
C ILE A 66 24.61 -35.89 15.78
N LYS A 67 24.26 -35.91 14.49
CA LYS A 67 23.80 -37.14 13.82
C LYS A 67 24.82 -37.64 12.79
N ILE A 68 26.02 -37.97 13.26
CA ILE A 68 26.76 -39.05 12.60
C ILE A 68 25.96 -40.32 12.87
N LYS A 69 25.24 -40.76 11.83
CA LYS A 69 24.64 -42.09 11.77
C LYS A 69 25.73 -43.11 12.09
N GLY A 70 25.53 -43.85 13.19
CA GLY A 70 26.21 -45.12 13.36
C GLY A 70 25.82 -46.04 12.21
N SER A 71 26.82 -46.55 11.49
CA SER A 71 26.80 -47.90 10.96
C SER A 71 28.21 -48.30 10.55
N GLN A 72 28.75 -49.23 11.34
CA GLN A 72 29.77 -50.24 11.02
C GLN A 72 31.25 -49.82 11.06
N MET A 73 31.86 -50.27 12.16
CA MET A 73 33.28 -50.47 12.46
C MET A 73 33.96 -51.37 11.39
N PRO A 74 35.31 -51.38 11.30
CA PRO A 74 36.12 -52.16 12.25
C PRO A 74 37.24 -51.36 12.93
N SER A 75 37.47 -51.71 14.19
CA SER A 75 38.72 -51.62 14.99
C SER A 75 39.71 -50.49 14.73
N ASP A 76 39.75 -49.49 15.62
CA ASP A 76 40.84 -49.36 16.59
C ASP A 76 40.48 -48.26 17.61
N LYS A 77 40.19 -48.71 18.83
CA LYS A 77 39.95 -47.85 19.98
C LYS A 77 41.32 -47.38 20.45
N ASP A 78 41.58 -46.07 20.36
CA ASP A 78 42.41 -45.33 21.33
C ASP A 78 42.59 -43.83 20.98
N ASN A 79 42.21 -43.35 19.78
CA ASN A 79 42.42 -41.93 19.42
C ASN A 79 41.18 -41.01 19.50
N ALA A 80 39.95 -41.54 19.54
CA ALA A 80 38.75 -40.71 19.55
C ALA A 80 38.50 -40.00 20.90
N THR A 81 38.92 -40.61 22.02
CA THR A 81 38.79 -40.05 23.37
C THR A 81 39.82 -38.95 23.63
N ALA A 82 41.01 -39.01 23.00
CA ALA A 82 42.05 -38.01 23.15
C ALA A 82 41.67 -36.66 22.52
N GLN A 83 40.95 -36.68 21.38
CA GLN A 83 40.49 -35.46 20.69
C GLN A 83 39.37 -34.73 21.45
N GLU A 84 38.42 -35.47 22.02
CA GLU A 84 37.38 -34.91 22.90
C GLU A 84 37.98 -34.32 24.17
N VAL A 85 38.95 -35.02 24.77
CA VAL A 85 39.69 -34.55 25.95
C VAL A 85 40.55 -33.33 25.61
N LEU A 86 41.14 -33.22 24.42
CA LEU A 86 41.91 -32.05 23.97
C LEU A 86 41.03 -30.80 23.73
N CYS A 87 39.83 -30.95 23.19
CA CYS A 87 38.87 -29.84 23.06
C CYS A 87 38.39 -29.32 24.43
N ILE A 88 38.20 -30.22 25.41
CA ILE A 88 37.85 -29.85 26.79
C ILE A 88 39.07 -29.28 27.53
N LEU A 89 40.28 -29.80 27.32
CA LEU A 89 41.50 -29.30 27.97
C LEU A 89 41.96 -27.94 27.44
N SER A 90 41.80 -27.69 26.14
CA SER A 90 42.11 -26.38 25.53
C SER A 90 41.19 -25.26 26.04
N THR A 91 39.98 -25.58 26.50
CA THR A 91 39.05 -24.65 27.16
C THR A 91 39.38 -24.41 28.63
N LEU A 92 40.21 -25.25 29.27
CA LEU A 92 40.64 -25.09 30.67
C LEU A 92 41.93 -24.24 30.81
N LYS A 93 42.63 -23.93 29.72
CA LYS A 93 43.89 -23.14 29.76
C LYS A 93 43.79 -21.72 30.37
N PRO A 94 42.65 -21.01 30.41
CA PRO A 94 42.57 -19.73 31.12
C PRO A 94 42.12 -19.83 32.59
N ILE A 95 42.03 -21.02 33.19
CA ILE A 95 41.54 -21.19 34.59
C ILE A 95 42.62 -20.92 35.64
N SER A 96 43.89 -20.77 35.26
CA SER A 96 44.96 -20.46 36.23
C SER A 96 44.93 -19.01 36.77
N GLN A 97 44.04 -18.14 36.29
CA GLN A 97 43.85 -16.80 36.86
C GLN A 97 42.37 -16.60 37.19
N LYS A 98 42.06 -16.64 38.49
CA LYS A 98 40.74 -16.39 39.10
C LYS A 98 40.10 -15.09 38.56
N LYS A 99 39.34 -15.17 37.46
CA LYS A 99 38.21 -14.28 37.16
C LYS A 99 37.14 -15.10 36.45
N SER A 100 36.01 -15.28 37.14
CA SER A 100 34.80 -15.89 36.60
C SER A 100 34.27 -15.09 35.42
N ILE A 101 34.54 -15.55 34.22
CA ILE A 101 33.88 -15.06 33.00
C ILE A 101 32.80 -16.09 32.66
N ASN A 102 31.56 -15.86 33.10
CA ASN A 102 30.38 -16.53 32.56
C ASN A 102 30.13 -15.98 31.14
N LEU A 103 30.95 -16.39 30.17
CA LEU A 103 30.54 -16.38 28.77
C LEU A 103 29.95 -17.75 28.48
N SER A 104 28.64 -17.80 28.30
CA SER A 104 27.96 -19.03 27.86
C SER A 104 28.64 -19.55 26.59
N SER A 105 29.01 -20.82 26.58
CA SER A 105 29.65 -21.49 25.44
C SER A 105 28.84 -21.37 24.14
N SER A 106 27.53 -21.13 24.23
CA SER A 106 26.64 -20.84 23.11
C SER A 106 26.88 -19.46 22.48
N SER A 107 27.12 -18.41 23.27
CA SER A 107 27.38 -17.06 22.76
C SER A 107 28.73 -16.97 22.04
N PHE A 108 29.74 -17.71 22.53
CA PHE A 108 31.05 -17.78 21.89
C PHE A 108 30.99 -18.55 20.57
N LYS A 109 30.28 -19.68 20.51
CA LYS A 109 30.06 -20.44 19.28
C LYS A 109 29.32 -19.60 18.23
N GLN A 110 28.26 -18.90 18.61
CA GLN A 110 27.54 -18.00 17.69
C GLN A 110 28.46 -16.90 17.12
N SER A 111 29.40 -16.39 17.94
CA SER A 111 30.37 -15.39 17.50
C SER A 111 31.42 -15.92 16.53
N ILE A 112 31.79 -17.21 16.59
CA ILE A 112 32.79 -17.77 15.66
C ILE A 112 32.17 -18.14 14.33
N HIS A 113 30.97 -18.75 14.33
CA HIS A 113 30.23 -19.03 13.09
C HIS A 113 29.93 -17.74 12.32
N TYR A 114 29.53 -16.68 13.03
CA TYR A 114 29.37 -15.35 12.46
C TYR A 114 30.64 -14.83 11.76
N ARG A 115 31.81 -14.98 12.41
CA ARG A 115 33.11 -14.53 11.87
C ARG A 115 33.57 -15.35 10.66
N GLU A 116 33.28 -16.64 10.64
CA GLU A 116 33.61 -17.49 9.50
C GLU A 116 32.68 -17.22 8.32
N GLU A 117 31.38 -17.10 8.56
CA GLU A 117 30.41 -16.85 7.51
C GLU A 117 30.65 -15.49 6.85
N ILE A 118 30.90 -14.43 7.63
CA ILE A 118 31.24 -13.13 7.07
C ILE A 118 32.57 -13.17 6.30
N PHE A 119 33.56 -13.97 6.75
CA PHE A 119 34.81 -14.14 6.02
C PHE A 119 34.56 -14.75 4.64
N TYR A 120 33.86 -15.88 4.57
CA TYR A 120 33.57 -16.55 3.30
C TYR A 120 32.68 -15.70 2.38
N LEU A 121 31.67 -15.01 2.94
CA LEU A 121 30.81 -14.11 2.17
C LEU A 121 31.55 -12.85 1.68
N THR A 122 32.49 -12.33 2.46
CA THR A 122 33.30 -11.17 2.05
C THR A 122 34.30 -11.56 0.98
N SER A 123 34.96 -12.71 1.11
CA SER A 123 35.98 -13.19 0.17
C SER A 123 35.41 -13.77 -1.13
N TYR A 124 34.28 -14.49 -1.06
CA TYR A 124 33.78 -15.27 -2.20
C TYR A 124 32.30 -15.03 -2.55
N GLY A 125 31.55 -14.37 -1.66
CA GLY A 125 30.11 -14.17 -1.82
C GLY A 125 29.72 -13.02 -2.72
N SER A 126 28.49 -13.10 -3.25
CA SER A 126 27.83 -12.03 -3.99
C SER A 126 27.47 -10.84 -3.06
N HIS A 127 27.29 -9.65 -3.64
CA HIS A 127 26.79 -8.48 -2.90
C HIS A 127 25.43 -8.77 -2.23
N ARG A 128 24.55 -9.50 -2.92
CA ARG A 128 23.23 -9.89 -2.41
C ARG A 128 23.35 -10.69 -1.11
N SER A 129 24.16 -11.74 -1.12
CA SER A 129 24.27 -12.64 0.05
C SER A 129 24.91 -11.95 1.24
N LEU A 130 25.89 -11.07 1.00
CA LEU A 130 26.50 -10.27 2.07
C LEU A 130 25.49 -9.28 2.70
N LEU A 131 24.68 -8.59 1.88
CA LEU A 131 23.63 -7.70 2.37
C LEU A 131 22.56 -8.46 3.18
N LEU A 132 22.08 -9.59 2.66
CA LEU A 132 21.11 -10.43 3.36
C LEU A 132 21.66 -10.96 4.69
N PHE A 133 22.94 -11.35 4.73
CA PHE A 133 23.62 -11.76 5.94
C PHE A 133 23.59 -10.64 7.00
N TYR A 134 24.00 -9.42 6.64
CA TYR A 134 23.95 -8.30 7.59
C TYR A 134 22.54 -8.05 8.13
N VAL A 135 21.51 -8.13 7.28
CA VAL A 135 20.12 -7.92 7.72
C VAL A 135 19.64 -9.04 8.64
N ARG A 136 19.94 -10.31 8.31
CA ARG A 136 19.60 -11.47 9.16
C ARG A 136 20.26 -11.41 10.53
N HIS A 137 21.48 -10.89 10.60
CA HIS A 137 22.20 -10.66 11.86
C HIS A 137 21.87 -9.32 12.53
N ASN A 138 20.81 -8.64 12.08
CA ASN A 138 20.32 -7.40 12.66
C ASN A 138 21.34 -6.23 12.59
N GLU A 139 22.26 -6.28 11.62
CA GLU A 139 23.31 -5.29 11.37
C GLU A 139 22.96 -4.35 10.19
N ILE A 140 21.74 -3.81 10.20
CA ILE A 140 21.21 -2.99 9.09
C ILE A 140 22.11 -1.78 8.78
N LYS A 141 22.73 -1.16 9.80
CA LYS A 141 23.64 -0.03 9.60
C LYS A 141 24.84 -0.40 8.72
N LYS A 142 25.41 -1.60 8.88
CA LYS A 142 26.53 -2.08 8.06
C LYS A 142 26.08 -2.43 6.64
N ALA A 143 24.88 -2.98 6.48
CA ALA A 143 24.29 -3.22 5.16
C ALA A 143 24.12 -1.91 4.37
N LEU A 144 23.61 -0.87 5.04
CA LEU A 144 23.39 0.45 4.43
C LEU A 144 24.71 1.16 4.12
N SER A 145 25.72 1.11 5.00
CA SER A 145 27.03 1.68 4.71
C SER A 145 27.68 0.96 3.53
N TYR A 146 27.67 -0.37 3.53
CA TYR A 146 28.21 -1.18 2.44
C TYR A 146 27.59 -0.83 1.07
N LEU A 147 26.26 -0.65 1.03
CA LEU A 147 25.53 -0.22 -0.15
C LEU A 147 26.01 1.14 -0.69
N LEU A 148 26.23 2.12 0.21
CA LEU A 148 26.72 3.46 -0.16
C LEU A 148 28.18 3.43 -0.62
N ASP A 149 29.04 2.74 0.12
CA ASP A 149 30.48 2.66 -0.13
C ASP A 149 30.77 2.04 -1.51
N HIS A 150 30.00 1.01 -1.88
CA HIS A 150 30.15 0.29 -3.15
C HIS A 150 29.23 0.83 -4.26
N GLN A 151 28.46 1.90 -3.99
CA GLN A 151 27.54 2.53 -4.95
C GLN A 151 26.63 1.54 -5.69
N LEU A 152 26.06 0.58 -4.97
CA LEU A 152 25.24 -0.47 -5.56
C LEU A 152 23.98 0.07 -6.25
N GLU A 153 23.42 -0.72 -7.15
CA GLU A 153 22.18 -0.42 -7.87
C GLU A 153 20.97 -0.28 -6.91
N PRO A 154 19.96 0.55 -7.23
CA PRO A 154 18.82 0.80 -6.35
C PRO A 154 18.00 -0.44 -5.95
N ASN A 155 17.95 -1.45 -6.81
CA ASN A 155 17.28 -2.72 -6.51
C ASN A 155 17.92 -3.45 -5.32
N PHE A 156 19.23 -3.31 -5.09
CA PHE A 156 19.90 -3.96 -3.96
C PHE A 156 19.37 -3.45 -2.61
N PHE A 157 19.07 -2.15 -2.53
CA PHE A 157 18.48 -1.54 -1.34
C PHE A 157 17.08 -2.11 -1.07
N LEU A 158 16.22 -2.14 -2.08
CA LEU A 158 14.85 -2.60 -1.95
C LEU A 158 14.79 -4.10 -1.61
N ASP A 159 15.45 -4.93 -2.41
CA ASP A 159 15.27 -6.38 -2.40
C ASP A 159 16.08 -7.09 -1.31
N ASN A 160 17.23 -6.53 -0.94
CA ASN A 160 18.17 -7.17 -0.01
C ASN A 160 18.28 -6.49 1.35
N ILE A 161 17.80 -5.25 1.48
CA ILE A 161 17.85 -4.50 2.75
C ILE A 161 16.44 -4.21 3.27
N MET A 162 15.67 -3.38 2.55
CA MET A 162 14.40 -2.86 3.05
C MET A 162 13.34 -3.95 3.20
N LEU A 163 13.02 -4.69 2.13
CA LEU A 163 12.00 -5.74 2.19
C LEU A 163 12.38 -6.87 3.16
N PRO A 164 13.63 -7.37 3.20
CA PRO A 164 14.04 -8.35 4.21
C PRO A 164 13.96 -7.83 5.65
N ALA A 165 14.37 -6.57 5.90
CA ALA A 165 14.24 -5.97 7.23
C ALA A 165 12.78 -5.89 7.67
N TYR A 166 11.87 -5.57 6.75
CA TYR A 166 10.42 -5.48 7.04
C TYR A 166 9.84 -6.87 7.34
N ARG A 167 10.23 -7.91 6.57
CA ARG A 167 9.86 -9.31 6.83
C ARG A 167 10.33 -9.82 8.20
N LEU A 168 11.46 -9.32 8.70
CA LEU A 168 12.00 -9.64 10.03
C LEU A 168 11.46 -8.73 11.14
N ASN A 169 10.44 -7.90 10.87
CA ASN A 169 9.89 -6.92 11.81
C ASN A 169 10.90 -5.88 12.34
N LEU A 170 11.95 -5.58 11.56
CA LEU A 170 13.00 -4.63 11.90
C LEU A 170 12.73 -3.21 11.38
N HIS A 171 11.46 -2.84 11.17
CA HIS A 171 11.03 -1.56 10.59
C HIS A 171 11.64 -0.33 11.29
N GLU A 172 11.49 -0.25 12.61
CA GLU A 172 11.98 0.90 13.38
C GLU A 172 13.51 0.96 13.41
N LYS A 173 14.17 -0.20 13.50
CA LYS A 173 15.63 -0.27 13.44
C LYS A 173 16.17 0.11 12.06
N PHE A 174 15.44 -0.23 11.00
CA PHE A 174 15.77 0.19 9.64
C PHE A 174 15.68 1.72 9.52
N LYS A 175 14.55 2.31 9.91
CA LYS A 175 14.33 3.76 9.89
C LYS A 175 15.37 4.50 10.73
N SER A 176 15.63 4.05 11.95
CA SER A 176 16.59 4.68 12.85
C SER A 176 18.02 4.62 12.30
N ASN A 177 18.43 3.48 11.72
CA ASN A 177 19.76 3.35 11.13
C ASN A 177 19.92 4.20 9.88
N LEU A 178 18.88 4.26 9.02
CA LEU A 178 18.87 5.11 7.84
C LEU A 178 19.07 6.59 8.21
N LEU A 179 18.27 7.09 9.16
CA LEU A 179 18.36 8.47 9.65
C LEU A 179 19.65 8.74 10.43
N SER A 180 20.23 7.73 11.09
CA SER A 180 21.52 7.87 11.79
C SER A 180 22.72 8.00 10.84
N LEU A 181 22.61 7.42 9.63
CA LEU A 181 23.65 7.50 8.60
C LEU A 181 23.54 8.81 7.82
N ASP A 182 22.31 9.19 7.48
CA ASP A 182 22.04 10.46 6.82
C ASP A 182 20.67 10.99 7.26
N SER A 183 20.67 11.97 8.16
CA SER A 183 19.44 12.60 8.65
C SER A 183 18.71 13.41 7.58
N SER A 184 19.41 13.83 6.52
CA SER A 184 18.82 14.54 5.38
C SER A 184 18.22 13.60 4.33
N LEU A 185 18.60 12.31 4.37
CA LEU A 185 18.29 11.26 3.40
C LEU A 185 18.78 11.54 1.96
N GLU A 186 19.60 12.56 1.72
CA GLU A 186 20.05 12.95 0.38
C GLU A 186 20.92 11.85 -0.27
N SER A 187 21.79 11.20 0.51
CA SER A 187 22.61 10.06 0.08
C SER A 187 21.77 8.87 -0.36
N PHE A 188 20.54 8.76 0.18
CA PHE A 188 19.61 7.68 -0.11
C PHE A 188 18.57 8.02 -1.19
N LYS A 189 18.55 9.25 -1.71
CA LYS A 189 17.53 9.78 -2.65
C LYS A 189 17.25 8.84 -3.83
N LYS A 190 18.30 8.33 -4.50
CA LYS A 190 18.15 7.42 -5.65
C LYS A 190 17.47 6.10 -5.26
N TYR A 191 17.81 5.55 -4.09
CA TYR A 191 17.28 4.29 -3.57
C TYR A 191 15.83 4.43 -3.11
N LEU A 192 15.52 5.53 -2.40
CA LEU A 192 14.18 5.85 -1.91
C LEU A 192 13.20 6.09 -3.06
N SER A 193 13.62 6.88 -4.06
CA SER A 193 12.81 7.13 -5.26
C SER A 193 12.48 5.83 -6.01
N TYR A 194 13.50 5.00 -6.26
CA TYR A 194 13.31 3.70 -6.90
C TYR A 194 12.38 2.79 -6.09
N SER A 195 12.53 2.76 -4.77
CA SER A 195 11.71 1.94 -3.88
C SER A 195 10.25 2.37 -3.92
N CYS A 196 9.96 3.67 -3.85
CA CYS A 196 8.59 4.18 -3.97
C CYS A 196 7.92 3.75 -5.29
N VAL A 197 8.61 3.92 -6.42
CA VAL A 197 8.08 3.53 -7.74
C VAL A 197 7.84 2.02 -7.81
N SER A 198 8.79 1.23 -7.30
CA SER A 198 8.72 -0.23 -7.36
C SER A 198 7.62 -0.79 -6.45
N LEU A 199 7.48 -0.27 -5.23
CA LEU A 199 6.42 -0.65 -4.30
C LEU A 199 5.02 -0.32 -4.85
N GLN A 200 4.88 0.83 -5.52
CA GLN A 200 3.63 1.20 -6.19
C GLN A 200 3.27 0.21 -7.31
N LYS A 201 4.25 -0.17 -8.15
CA LYS A 201 4.05 -1.18 -9.22
C LYS A 201 3.66 -2.56 -8.64
N MET A 202 4.25 -2.94 -7.51
CA MET A 202 3.94 -4.20 -6.81
C MET A 202 2.64 -4.14 -5.98
N LYS A 203 1.95 -2.99 -5.91
CA LYS A 203 0.80 -2.74 -5.04
C LYS A 203 1.06 -3.00 -3.54
N PHE A 204 2.30 -2.83 -3.08
CA PHE A 204 2.65 -2.92 -1.65
C PHE A 204 2.37 -1.59 -0.94
N LEU A 205 1.09 -1.22 -0.87
CA LEU A 205 0.65 0.11 -0.46
C LEU A 205 0.97 0.46 1.00
N HIS A 206 0.90 -0.50 1.93
CA HIS A 206 1.29 -0.27 3.33
C HIS A 206 2.77 0.05 3.47
N THR A 207 3.63 -0.75 2.82
CA THR A 207 5.08 -0.52 2.81
C THR A 207 5.44 0.79 2.13
N LEU A 208 4.73 1.14 1.05
CA LEU A 208 4.87 2.42 0.36
C LEU A 208 4.49 3.59 1.26
N TYR A 209 3.38 3.48 1.99
CA TYR A 209 2.93 4.49 2.95
C TYR A 209 3.99 4.71 4.04
N ASP A 210 4.49 3.65 4.66
CA ASP A 210 5.53 3.74 5.69
C ASP A 210 6.81 4.44 5.20
N LEU A 211 7.21 4.14 3.95
CA LEU A 211 8.37 4.77 3.32
C LEU A 211 8.13 6.25 3.03
N GLN A 212 6.94 6.61 2.55
CA GLN A 212 6.57 8.01 2.29
C GLN A 212 6.54 8.84 3.58
N ILE A 213 6.05 8.27 4.69
CA ILE A 213 6.10 8.93 6.01
C ILE A 213 7.54 9.16 6.47
N LEU A 214 8.43 8.17 6.31
CA LEU A 214 9.86 8.31 6.64
C LEU A 214 10.51 9.46 5.85
N MET A 215 10.16 9.59 4.57
CA MET A 215 10.63 10.66 3.70
C MET A 215 9.96 12.01 3.96
N GLN A 216 9.02 12.08 4.90
CA GLN A 216 8.14 13.22 5.14
C GLN A 216 7.40 13.65 3.87
N ASP A 217 7.05 12.72 2.98
CA ASP A 217 6.24 12.99 1.81
C ASP A 217 4.76 12.79 2.10
N TYR A 218 4.22 13.73 2.86
CA TYR A 218 2.85 13.65 3.36
C TYR A 218 1.79 13.74 2.26
N ILE A 219 2.07 14.43 1.15
CA ILE A 219 1.14 14.53 0.02
C ILE A 219 0.99 13.17 -0.66
N ARG A 220 2.11 12.49 -1.00
CA ARG A 220 2.03 11.13 -1.57
C ARG A 220 1.50 10.13 -0.55
N ALA A 221 1.85 10.27 0.73
CA ALA A 221 1.30 9.44 1.81
C ALA A 221 -0.23 9.54 1.90
N ALA A 222 -0.79 10.75 1.76
CA ALA A 222 -2.24 10.97 1.71
C ALA A 222 -2.89 10.29 0.49
N VAL A 223 -2.26 10.38 -0.69
CA VAL A 223 -2.76 9.69 -1.90
C VAL A 223 -2.71 8.17 -1.73
N THR A 224 -1.64 7.63 -1.15
CA THR A 224 -1.55 6.18 -0.84
C THR A 224 -2.64 5.75 0.14
N CYS A 225 -2.98 6.58 1.13
CA CYS A 225 -4.10 6.33 2.03
C CYS A 225 -5.45 6.32 1.29
N ILE A 226 -5.65 7.20 0.30
CA ILE A 226 -6.85 7.21 -0.54
C ILE A 226 -6.95 5.91 -1.36
N HIS A 227 -5.84 5.43 -1.93
CA HIS A 227 -5.81 4.14 -2.62
C HIS A 227 -6.11 2.98 -1.68
N LEU A 228 -5.53 2.96 -0.48
CA LEU A 228 -5.86 1.98 0.56
C LEU A 228 -7.33 2.08 0.96
N TYR A 229 -7.93 3.26 0.99
CA TYR A 229 -9.35 3.41 1.29
C TYR A 229 -10.25 2.75 0.22
N GLN A 230 -9.95 2.94 -1.07
CA GLN A 230 -10.73 2.38 -2.18
C GLN A 230 -10.48 0.88 -2.44
N GLU A 231 -9.34 0.33 -1.99
CA GLU A 231 -8.93 -1.04 -2.32
C GLU A 231 -9.95 -2.10 -1.85
N LYS A 232 -10.51 -2.88 -2.80
CA LYS A 232 -11.46 -3.99 -2.57
C LYS A 232 -12.80 -3.56 -1.93
N ALA A 233 -13.18 -2.30 -2.00
CA ALA A 233 -14.48 -1.86 -1.50
C ALA A 233 -15.59 -2.18 -2.51
N THR A 234 -16.67 -2.82 -2.06
CA THR A 234 -17.83 -3.19 -2.90
C THR A 234 -19.16 -2.59 -2.44
N SER A 235 -19.26 -2.12 -1.19
CA SER A 235 -20.40 -1.34 -0.67
C SER A 235 -19.99 -0.08 0.11
N PHE A 236 -20.90 0.88 0.29
CA PHE A 236 -20.65 2.05 1.14
C PHE A 236 -20.45 1.65 2.62
N THR A 237 -21.02 0.53 3.07
CA THR A 237 -20.69 -0.05 4.37
C THR A 237 -19.23 -0.47 4.48
N ASP A 238 -18.64 -1.10 3.44
CA ASP A 238 -17.21 -1.42 3.41
C ASP A 238 -16.37 -0.15 3.51
N LEU A 239 -16.70 0.86 2.70
CA LEU A 239 -16.02 2.16 2.72
C LEU A 239 -16.10 2.82 4.12
N SER A 240 -17.24 2.70 4.81
CA SER A 240 -17.43 3.22 6.16
C SER A 240 -16.47 2.58 7.17
N THR A 241 -16.26 1.26 7.10
CA THR A 241 -15.29 0.57 7.98
C THR A 241 -13.83 0.99 7.72
N ARG A 242 -13.55 1.48 6.51
CA ARG A 242 -12.22 1.88 6.03
C ARG A 242 -11.94 3.38 6.20
N CYS A 243 -12.84 4.16 6.79
CA CYS A 243 -12.65 5.60 7.00
C CYS A 243 -11.37 5.96 7.77
N ASN A 244 -10.79 5.03 8.54
CA ASN A 244 -9.49 5.23 9.20
C ASN A 244 -8.37 5.66 8.23
N PHE A 245 -8.39 5.15 7.00
CA PHE A 245 -7.43 5.56 5.97
C PHE A 245 -7.63 7.01 5.53
N LEU A 246 -8.87 7.48 5.41
CA LEU A 246 -9.15 8.89 5.10
C LEU A 246 -8.75 9.82 6.24
N HIS A 247 -8.94 9.42 7.50
CA HIS A 247 -8.43 10.17 8.64
C HIS A 247 -6.89 10.23 8.65
N ALA A 248 -6.21 9.12 8.28
CA ALA A 248 -4.76 9.14 8.10
C ALA A 248 -4.34 10.08 6.95
N ALA A 249 -5.09 10.12 5.85
CA ALA A 249 -4.85 11.05 4.75
C ALA A 249 -4.99 12.51 5.20
N LEU A 250 -6.04 12.85 5.94
CA LEU A 250 -6.25 14.18 6.53
C LEU A 250 -5.08 14.59 7.42
N LYS A 251 -4.68 13.71 8.34
CA LYS A 251 -3.54 13.95 9.25
C LYS A 251 -2.26 14.28 8.48
N ASN A 252 -1.99 13.56 7.38
CA ASN A 252 -0.81 13.84 6.56
C ASN A 252 -0.90 15.22 5.88
N LEU A 253 -2.04 15.55 5.28
CA LEU A 253 -2.23 16.85 4.62
C LEU A 253 -2.15 18.01 5.62
N GLU A 254 -2.67 17.83 6.84
CA GLU A 254 -2.53 18.80 7.93
C GLU A 254 -1.07 18.95 8.35
N GLU A 255 -0.33 17.85 8.52
CA GLU A 255 1.11 17.89 8.83
C GLU A 255 1.89 18.63 7.75
N GLU A 256 1.58 18.42 6.46
CA GLU A 256 2.17 19.17 5.35
C GLU A 256 1.91 20.68 5.47
N LEU A 257 0.69 21.10 5.83
CA LEU A 257 0.39 22.50 6.08
C LEU A 257 1.20 23.07 7.24
N THR A 258 1.35 22.32 8.33
CA THR A 258 2.18 22.79 9.47
C THR A 258 3.63 23.00 9.06
N ILE A 259 4.19 22.11 8.23
CA ILE A 259 5.56 22.21 7.72
C ILE A 259 5.71 23.39 6.78
N GLN A 260 4.72 23.67 5.94
CA GLN A 260 4.75 24.85 5.06
C GLN A 260 4.74 26.15 5.85
N ASN A 261 3.98 26.21 6.95
CA ASN A 261 3.89 27.39 7.82
C ASN A 261 5.15 27.61 8.69
N ARG A 262 5.87 26.54 9.05
CA ARG A 262 7.10 26.60 9.88
C ARG A 262 8.35 27.09 9.14
N LYS A 263 8.28 27.41 7.83
CA LYS A 263 9.46 27.67 7.00
C LYS A 263 10.24 28.93 7.43
N LYS A 264 11.31 28.70 8.21
CA LYS A 264 12.53 29.50 8.14
C LYS A 264 13.81 28.74 7.78
N ASN A 265 14.01 27.42 8.04
CA ASN A 265 15.35 26.83 7.82
C ASN A 265 15.49 25.32 7.44
N ASN A 266 14.42 24.54 7.19
CA ASN A 266 14.61 23.11 6.84
C ASN A 266 14.57 22.84 5.33
N LYS A 267 15.74 22.51 4.75
CA LYS A 267 15.87 22.03 3.37
C LYS A 267 15.34 20.59 3.30
N ARG A 268 14.15 20.40 2.71
CA ARG A 268 13.56 19.07 2.44
C ARG A 268 14.17 18.47 1.17
N LEU A 269 14.16 17.15 1.09
CA LEU A 269 14.51 16.38 -0.11
C LEU A 269 13.78 16.93 -1.35
N ASP A 270 14.49 17.08 -2.47
CA ASP A 270 13.88 17.60 -3.71
C ASP A 270 12.83 16.65 -4.31
N ILE A 271 12.97 15.35 -4.05
CA ILE A 271 12.05 14.33 -4.56
C ILE A 271 10.70 14.34 -3.85
N VAL A 272 10.55 15.09 -2.75
CA VAL A 272 9.29 15.18 -2.01
C VAL A 272 8.29 16.01 -2.81
N MET A 273 7.06 15.49 -2.92
CA MET A 273 5.97 16.17 -3.61
C MET A 273 5.70 17.52 -2.96
N LYS A 274 5.51 18.55 -3.79
CA LYS A 274 5.19 19.90 -3.35
C LYS A 274 3.82 20.28 -3.91
N MET A 275 3.00 20.87 -3.06
CA MET A 275 1.69 21.36 -3.44
C MET A 275 1.41 22.66 -2.68
N ASN A 276 0.71 23.61 -3.32
CA ASN A 276 0.36 24.86 -2.67
C ASN A 276 -0.75 24.65 -1.61
N GLN A 277 -0.84 25.58 -0.66
CA GLN A 277 -1.82 25.50 0.42
C GLN A 277 -3.26 25.47 -0.07
N LYS A 278 -3.59 26.21 -1.15
CA LYS A 278 -4.93 26.21 -1.74
C LYS A 278 -5.36 24.81 -2.20
N ASN A 279 -4.51 24.11 -2.95
CA ASN A 279 -4.82 22.78 -3.45
C ASN A 279 -4.86 21.75 -2.31
N ILE A 280 -3.97 21.85 -1.31
CA ILE A 280 -4.03 21.00 -0.12
C ILE A 280 -5.38 21.17 0.60
N ASN A 281 -5.82 22.41 0.82
CA ASN A 281 -7.13 22.69 1.41
C ASN A 281 -8.28 22.15 0.56
N CYS A 282 -8.18 22.22 -0.77
CA CYS A 282 -9.16 21.58 -1.65
C CYS A 282 -9.22 20.06 -1.45
N HIS A 283 -8.07 19.38 -1.36
CA HIS A 283 -8.04 17.93 -1.09
C HIS A 283 -8.62 17.59 0.29
N ILE A 284 -8.29 18.36 1.32
CA ILE A 284 -8.89 18.22 2.67
C ILE A 284 -10.41 18.32 2.58
N LYS A 285 -10.93 19.35 1.87
CA LYS A 285 -12.36 19.54 1.65
C LYS A 285 -13.00 18.32 0.96
N THR A 286 -12.37 17.80 -0.10
CA THR A 286 -12.85 16.60 -0.80
C THR A 286 -12.89 15.37 0.10
N ILE A 287 -11.88 15.16 0.95
CA ILE A 287 -11.86 14.02 1.88
C ILE A 287 -13.00 14.14 2.91
N TRP A 288 -13.22 15.34 3.46
CA TRP A 288 -14.35 15.59 4.37
C TRP A 288 -15.69 15.34 3.70
N ARG A 289 -15.86 15.78 2.45
CA ARG A 289 -17.06 15.49 1.66
C ARG A 289 -17.26 13.99 1.47
N GLN A 290 -16.19 13.25 1.19
CA GLN A 290 -16.29 11.80 1.03
C GLN A 290 -16.73 11.11 2.32
N LEU A 291 -16.19 11.54 3.47
CA LEU A 291 -16.59 11.02 4.78
C LEU A 291 -18.08 11.31 5.08
N GLU A 292 -18.55 12.52 4.76
CA GLU A 292 -19.97 12.92 4.88
C GLU A 292 -20.86 12.05 3.98
N SER A 293 -20.51 11.90 2.70
CA SER A 293 -21.24 11.08 1.72
C SER A 293 -21.33 9.60 2.13
N VAL A 294 -20.21 9.02 2.58
CA VAL A 294 -20.16 7.59 2.94
C VAL A 294 -20.94 7.32 4.21
N LYS A 295 -20.87 8.23 5.20
CA LYS A 295 -21.66 8.11 6.42
C LYS A 295 -23.17 8.12 6.10
N PHE A 296 -23.59 8.98 5.18
CA PHE A 296 -24.97 9.04 4.72
C PHE A 296 -25.37 7.75 3.98
N LEU A 297 -24.66 7.39 2.92
CA LEU A 297 -25.00 6.24 2.07
C LEU A 297 -24.89 4.90 2.78
N SER A 298 -23.93 4.72 3.69
CA SER A 298 -23.83 3.50 4.51
C SER A 298 -24.96 3.36 5.52
N ASN A 299 -25.61 4.45 5.92
CA ASN A 299 -26.83 4.38 6.74
C ASN A 299 -28.05 4.03 5.87
N CYS A 300 -28.12 4.55 4.65
CA CYS A 300 -29.15 4.16 3.68
C CYS A 300 -29.06 2.67 3.35
N GLU A 301 -27.87 2.15 3.02
CA GLU A 301 -27.64 0.72 2.69
C GLU A 301 -28.03 -0.25 3.82
N LYS A 302 -27.96 0.20 5.08
CA LYS A 302 -28.38 -0.62 6.23
C LYS A 302 -29.89 -0.72 6.37
N ASN A 303 -30.63 0.30 5.93
CA ASN A 303 -32.09 0.32 6.00
C ASN A 303 -32.68 -0.43 4.81
N ASP A 304 -32.13 -0.20 3.62
CA ASP A 304 -32.56 -0.80 2.37
C ASP A 304 -31.31 -1.32 1.65
N LYS A 305 -31.23 -2.64 1.42
CA LYS A 305 -30.11 -3.20 0.65
C LYS A 305 -30.30 -2.83 -0.82
N PHE A 306 -29.51 -1.89 -1.31
CA PHE A 306 -29.45 -1.51 -2.72
C PHE A 306 -28.00 -1.55 -3.21
N THR A 307 -27.79 -1.83 -4.48
CA THR A 307 -26.51 -1.64 -5.17
C THR A 307 -26.61 -0.47 -6.15
N VAL A 308 -25.46 0.07 -6.58
CA VAL A 308 -25.44 1.17 -7.55
C VAL A 308 -26.13 0.76 -8.86
N ASN A 309 -25.89 -0.47 -9.32
CA ASN A 309 -26.48 -1.01 -10.54
C ASN A 309 -27.99 -1.23 -10.43
N ASP A 310 -28.52 -1.48 -9.22
CA ASP A 310 -29.97 -1.60 -9.03
C ASP A 310 -30.69 -0.27 -9.27
N ILE A 311 -30.01 0.85 -8.98
CA ILE A 311 -30.62 2.20 -9.04
C ILE A 311 -30.29 2.90 -10.36
N PHE A 312 -29.03 2.85 -10.79
CA PHE A 312 -28.53 3.53 -11.99
C PHE A 312 -27.77 2.54 -12.89
N PRO A 313 -28.49 1.67 -13.62
CA PRO A 313 -27.88 0.63 -14.44
C PRO A 313 -27.01 1.25 -15.55
N ASN A 314 -25.86 0.63 -15.82
CA ASN A 314 -24.89 1.01 -16.86
C ASN A 314 -24.23 2.40 -16.70
N GLU A 315 -24.39 3.09 -15.56
CA GLU A 315 -23.72 4.38 -15.32
C GLU A 315 -22.28 4.23 -14.78
N ILE A 316 -21.89 3.03 -14.35
CA ILE A 316 -20.53 2.70 -13.90
C ILE A 316 -19.88 1.72 -14.87
N THR A 317 -18.62 1.95 -15.19
CA THR A 317 -17.82 1.15 -16.13
C THR A 317 -17.49 -0.25 -15.61
N ASN A 318 -17.39 -0.42 -14.29
CA ASN A 318 -17.05 -1.67 -13.63
C ASN A 318 -18.12 -2.01 -12.59
N GLU A 319 -18.81 -3.14 -12.76
CA GLU A 319 -19.89 -3.61 -11.87
C GLU A 319 -19.43 -3.82 -10.41
N ASN A 320 -18.13 -3.95 -10.16
CA ASN A 320 -17.54 -4.21 -8.85
C ASN A 320 -16.95 -2.96 -8.17
N GLU A 321 -17.01 -1.77 -8.79
CA GLU A 321 -16.43 -0.55 -8.24
C GLU A 321 -17.51 0.43 -7.77
N ILE A 322 -17.33 0.99 -6.58
CA ILE A 322 -18.24 1.97 -5.99
C ILE A 322 -17.77 3.38 -6.35
N PRO A 323 -18.67 4.31 -6.73
CA PRO A 323 -18.28 5.66 -7.07
C PRO A 323 -17.85 6.44 -5.82
N THR A 324 -16.74 7.16 -5.92
CA THR A 324 -16.22 8.04 -4.88
C THR A 324 -15.86 9.43 -5.42
N LEU A 325 -15.66 10.39 -4.52
CA LEU A 325 -15.19 11.74 -4.88
C LEU A 325 -13.73 11.79 -5.33
N PHE A 326 -13.00 10.67 -5.26
CA PHE A 326 -11.64 10.56 -5.75
C PHE A 326 -11.57 10.15 -7.22
N ASP A 327 -12.70 9.76 -7.80
CA ASP A 327 -12.79 9.25 -9.17
C ASP A 327 -13.05 10.38 -10.19
N GLY A 328 -13.35 9.98 -11.43
CA GLY A 328 -13.63 10.88 -12.54
C GLY A 328 -14.94 11.65 -12.38
N LYS A 329 -15.22 12.54 -13.34
CA LYS A 329 -16.44 13.36 -13.33
C LYS A 329 -17.71 12.51 -13.41
N ARG A 330 -17.68 11.38 -14.12
CA ARG A 330 -18.86 10.51 -14.30
C ARG A 330 -19.25 9.86 -12.99
N GLU A 331 -18.29 9.25 -12.30
CA GLU A 331 -18.48 8.56 -11.03
C GLU A 331 -18.94 9.55 -9.95
N LYS A 332 -18.41 10.77 -9.95
CA LYS A 332 -18.89 11.86 -9.07
C LYS A 332 -20.36 12.22 -9.31
N ILE A 333 -20.80 12.26 -10.57
CA ILE A 333 -22.20 12.51 -10.92
C ILE A 333 -23.08 11.38 -10.38
N VAL A 334 -22.69 10.11 -10.60
CA VAL A 334 -23.41 8.94 -10.06
C VAL A 334 -23.51 9.04 -8.54
N LEU A 335 -22.41 9.35 -7.85
CA LEU A 335 -22.41 9.51 -6.39
C LEU A 335 -23.39 10.61 -5.93
N VAL A 336 -23.43 11.76 -6.60
CA VAL A 336 -24.38 12.84 -6.28
C VAL A 336 -25.81 12.35 -6.46
N LYS A 337 -26.12 11.69 -7.58
CA LYS A 337 -27.45 11.14 -7.82
C LYS A 337 -27.86 10.17 -6.73
N MET A 338 -26.98 9.24 -6.36
CA MET A 338 -27.21 8.29 -5.28
C MET A 338 -27.52 8.99 -3.94
N ILE A 339 -26.73 9.99 -3.56
CA ILE A 339 -26.93 10.73 -2.32
C ILE A 339 -28.32 11.38 -2.28
N ILE A 340 -28.75 12.00 -3.40
CA ILE A 340 -30.06 12.69 -3.44
C ILE A 340 -31.21 11.67 -3.48
N PHE A 341 -31.06 10.60 -4.25
CA PHE A 341 -32.13 9.63 -4.52
C PHE A 341 -32.44 8.70 -3.34
N LEU A 342 -31.42 8.34 -2.54
CA LEU A 342 -31.50 7.29 -1.50
C LEU A 342 -31.79 7.80 -0.09
N GLY A 343 -31.94 9.11 0.09
CA GLY A 343 -32.40 9.66 1.36
C GLY A 343 -33.81 9.18 1.68
N LYS A 344 -34.19 9.22 2.98
CA LYS A 344 -35.60 9.00 3.36
C LYS A 344 -36.53 9.99 2.66
N ASN A 345 -36.02 11.20 2.50
CA ASN A 345 -36.62 12.32 1.79
C ASN A 345 -35.53 12.98 0.94
N ILE A 346 -35.91 13.65 -0.15
CA ILE A 346 -34.95 14.29 -1.07
C ILE A 346 -34.14 15.37 -0.37
N SER A 347 -34.76 16.13 0.54
CA SER A 347 -34.09 17.23 1.26
C SER A 347 -32.87 16.77 2.07
N GLU A 348 -32.87 15.54 2.60
CA GLU A 348 -31.79 15.03 3.45
C GLU A 348 -30.49 14.86 2.65
N GLY A 349 -30.60 14.29 1.44
CA GLY A 349 -29.49 14.09 0.53
C GLY A 349 -29.12 15.34 -0.29
N PHE A 350 -30.11 16.19 -0.60
CA PHE A 350 -29.93 17.35 -1.48
C PHE A 350 -28.83 18.29 -1.01
N GLY A 351 -28.78 18.62 0.29
CA GLY A 351 -27.77 19.51 0.84
C GLY A 351 -26.33 18.97 0.69
N ILE A 352 -26.14 17.66 0.80
CA ILE A 352 -24.83 17.02 0.62
C ILE A 352 -24.47 17.00 -0.88
N GLY A 353 -25.40 16.54 -1.71
CA GLY A 353 -25.23 16.46 -3.17
C GLY A 353 -24.92 17.84 -3.78
N PHE A 354 -25.67 18.87 -3.40
CA PHE A 354 -25.49 20.23 -3.90
C PHE A 354 -24.11 20.81 -3.57
N LYS A 355 -23.62 20.59 -2.34
CA LYS A 355 -22.25 21.01 -1.95
C LYS A 355 -21.19 20.32 -2.81
N ILE A 356 -21.37 19.04 -3.12
CA ILE A 356 -20.45 18.29 -3.99
C ILE A 356 -20.44 18.86 -5.41
N VAL A 357 -21.62 19.19 -5.95
CA VAL A 357 -21.76 19.81 -7.28
C VAL A 357 -21.01 21.14 -7.34
N GLN A 358 -21.19 22.02 -6.34
CA GLN A 358 -20.49 23.29 -6.27
C GLN A 358 -18.96 23.11 -6.15
N ASP A 359 -18.53 22.22 -5.26
CA ASP A 359 -17.12 22.00 -4.94
C ASP A 359 -16.34 21.42 -6.14
N ASN A 360 -17.01 20.64 -7.01
CA ASN A 360 -16.40 19.95 -8.15
C ASN A 360 -16.77 20.56 -9.52
N GLN A 361 -17.54 21.66 -9.54
CA GLN A 361 -18.04 22.30 -10.78
C GLN A 361 -18.74 21.30 -11.71
N LEU A 362 -19.64 20.49 -11.15
CA LEU A 362 -20.44 19.54 -11.93
C LEU A 362 -21.63 20.25 -12.59
N ASP A 363 -22.17 19.67 -13.66
CA ASP A 363 -23.35 20.19 -14.35
C ASP A 363 -24.62 19.93 -13.52
N PHE A 364 -24.97 20.90 -12.67
CA PHE A 364 -26.15 20.83 -11.80
C PHE A 364 -27.43 20.58 -12.59
N LYS A 365 -27.59 21.23 -13.75
CA LYS A 365 -28.79 21.15 -14.57
C LYS A 365 -29.00 19.73 -15.09
N SER A 366 -27.96 19.15 -15.70
CA SER A 366 -28.02 17.77 -16.19
C SER A 366 -28.29 16.75 -15.08
N ILE A 367 -27.74 16.96 -13.88
CA ILE A 367 -27.96 16.07 -12.73
C ILE A 367 -29.43 16.11 -12.29
N CYS A 368 -30.01 17.30 -12.15
CA CYS A 368 -31.40 17.46 -11.72
C CYS A 368 -32.39 16.86 -12.72
N ILE A 369 -32.17 17.05 -14.02
CA ILE A 369 -33.04 16.46 -15.06
C ILE A 369 -33.01 14.93 -14.97
N GLN A 370 -31.83 14.32 -14.89
CA GLN A 370 -31.68 12.86 -14.79
C GLN A 370 -32.30 12.30 -13.50
N LEU A 371 -32.20 13.03 -12.39
CA LEU A 371 -32.88 12.66 -11.13
C LEU A 371 -34.40 12.72 -11.27
N CYS A 372 -34.94 13.76 -11.90
CA CYS A 372 -36.37 13.88 -12.17
C CYS A 372 -36.87 12.75 -13.07
N GLU A 373 -36.15 12.45 -14.15
CA GLU A 373 -36.48 11.34 -15.04
C GLU A 373 -36.55 10.01 -14.28
N LYS A 374 -35.57 9.74 -13.41
CA LYS A 374 -35.54 8.51 -12.63
C LYS A 374 -36.64 8.44 -11.57
N LEU A 375 -36.90 9.54 -10.86
CA LEU A 375 -38.02 9.62 -9.91
C LEU A 375 -39.39 9.45 -10.59
N ALA A 376 -39.53 9.92 -11.83
CA ALA A 376 -40.75 9.74 -12.63
C ALA A 376 -40.92 8.28 -13.08
N GLU A 377 -39.84 7.60 -13.47
CA GLU A 377 -39.86 6.15 -13.77
C GLU A 377 -40.28 5.33 -12.53
N ASP A 378 -39.79 5.71 -11.35
CA ASP A 378 -40.09 5.01 -10.09
C ASP A 378 -41.41 5.48 -9.44
N MET A 379 -42.19 6.32 -10.14
CA MET A 379 -43.51 6.80 -9.71
C MET A 379 -43.50 7.61 -8.39
N ARG A 380 -42.37 8.24 -8.07
CA ARG A 380 -42.11 9.00 -6.83
C ARG A 380 -42.48 10.49 -6.99
N GLY A 381 -43.75 10.78 -7.31
CA GLY A 381 -44.22 12.14 -7.62
C GLY A 381 -44.04 13.18 -6.49
N ASP A 382 -44.19 12.77 -5.23
CA ASP A 382 -43.97 13.67 -4.10
C ASP A 382 -42.49 14.09 -3.95
N ASP A 383 -41.57 13.16 -4.22
CA ASP A 383 -40.13 13.42 -4.20
C ASP A 383 -39.69 14.37 -5.34
N ILE A 384 -40.34 14.32 -6.51
CA ILE A 384 -40.07 15.28 -7.59
C ILE A 384 -40.45 16.70 -7.16
N LYS A 385 -41.57 16.87 -6.45
CA LYS A 385 -41.96 18.20 -5.91
C LYS A 385 -40.97 18.68 -4.88
N GLU A 386 -40.57 17.80 -3.95
CA GLU A 386 -39.57 18.12 -2.94
C GLU A 386 -38.24 18.51 -3.61
N LEU A 387 -37.81 17.80 -4.65
CA LEU A 387 -36.62 18.14 -5.43
C LEU A 387 -36.74 19.54 -6.06
N ILE A 388 -37.88 19.85 -6.69
CA ILE A 388 -38.14 21.17 -7.27
C ILE A 388 -38.07 22.27 -6.20
N ASP A 389 -38.66 22.04 -5.03
CA ASP A 389 -38.63 23.01 -3.94
C ASP A 389 -37.23 23.18 -3.35
N CYS A 390 -36.45 22.10 -3.23
CA CYS A 390 -35.02 22.18 -2.92
C CYS A 390 -34.26 23.01 -3.95
N VAL A 391 -34.50 22.79 -5.26
CA VAL A 391 -33.88 23.54 -6.35
C VAL A 391 -34.22 25.02 -6.27
N LYS A 392 -35.49 25.40 -6.05
CA LYS A 392 -35.91 26.81 -5.87
C LYS A 392 -35.14 27.53 -4.77
N ASN A 393 -34.78 26.81 -3.71
CA ASN A 393 -34.08 27.36 -2.55
C ASN A 393 -32.55 27.45 -2.72
N THR A 394 -31.99 27.07 -3.88
CA THR A 394 -30.53 27.11 -4.11
C THR A 394 -29.97 28.49 -4.43
N GLY A 395 -30.81 29.45 -4.86
CA GLY A 395 -30.37 30.78 -5.26
C GLY A 395 -29.54 30.85 -6.55
N ILE A 396 -29.58 29.81 -7.39
CA ILE A 396 -28.88 29.76 -8.68
C ILE A 396 -29.57 30.69 -9.69
N VAL A 397 -28.77 31.31 -10.57
CA VAL A 397 -29.28 32.14 -11.68
C VAL A 397 -29.97 31.25 -12.72
N ASN A 398 -31.10 31.71 -13.27
CA ASN A 398 -31.93 30.95 -14.23
C ASN A 398 -32.56 29.68 -13.63
N ILE A 399 -32.88 29.71 -12.33
CA ILE A 399 -33.52 28.61 -11.61
C ILE A 399 -34.81 28.13 -12.29
N ASN A 400 -35.61 29.08 -12.82
CA ASN A 400 -36.86 28.78 -13.50
C ASN A 400 -36.60 27.95 -14.76
N VAL A 401 -35.61 28.30 -15.58
CA VAL A 401 -35.26 27.52 -16.78
C VAL A 401 -34.89 26.07 -16.44
N ILE A 402 -34.18 25.85 -15.34
CA ILE A 402 -33.83 24.50 -14.87
C ILE A 402 -35.10 23.75 -14.44
N ILE A 403 -35.99 24.41 -13.69
CA ILE A 403 -37.25 23.84 -13.22
C ILE A 403 -38.17 23.50 -14.40
N ASP A 404 -38.29 24.39 -15.38
CA ASP A 404 -39.13 24.21 -16.56
C ASP A 404 -38.70 22.98 -17.36
N GLU A 405 -37.38 22.79 -17.53
CA GLU A 405 -36.82 21.59 -18.16
C GLU A 405 -37.00 20.33 -17.29
N MET A 406 -36.78 20.41 -15.98
CA MET A 406 -37.05 19.28 -15.08
C MET A 406 -38.51 18.80 -15.20
N ILE A 407 -39.45 19.73 -15.29
CA ILE A 407 -40.89 19.45 -15.43
C ILE A 407 -41.20 18.88 -16.80
N SER A 408 -40.60 19.42 -17.87
CA SER A 408 -40.86 18.96 -19.24
C SER A 408 -40.42 17.52 -19.49
N PHE A 409 -39.41 17.03 -18.77
CA PHE A 409 -38.98 15.63 -18.80
C PHE A 409 -39.77 14.72 -17.84
N ALA A 410 -40.14 15.21 -16.65
CA ALA A 410 -40.84 14.41 -15.66
C ALA A 410 -42.30 14.10 -16.05
N ILE A 411 -43.02 15.09 -16.56
CA ILE A 411 -44.46 14.99 -16.82
C ILE A 411 -44.82 13.91 -17.87
N PRO A 412 -44.19 13.85 -19.05
CA PRO A 412 -44.51 12.83 -20.04
C PRO A 412 -44.33 11.41 -19.49
N LYS A 413 -43.26 11.17 -18.73
CA LYS A 413 -42.98 9.87 -18.10
C LYS A 413 -44.00 9.48 -17.03
N LEU A 414 -44.48 10.44 -16.24
CA LEU A 414 -45.55 10.17 -15.26
C LEU A 414 -46.88 9.82 -15.95
N ILE A 415 -47.18 10.42 -17.11
CA ILE A 415 -48.38 10.10 -17.89
C ILE A 415 -48.26 8.72 -18.54
N GLU A 416 -47.11 8.42 -19.16
CA GLU A 416 -46.86 7.14 -19.83
C GLU A 416 -46.96 5.94 -18.87
N ASN A 417 -46.67 6.13 -17.59
CA ASN A 417 -46.72 5.09 -16.57
C ASN A 417 -48.09 4.96 -15.85
N ASP A 418 -49.17 5.55 -16.40
CA ASP A 418 -50.53 5.49 -15.83
C ASP A 418 -50.62 5.97 -14.37
N VAL A 419 -49.86 7.01 -14.01
CA VAL A 419 -50.04 7.66 -12.71
C VAL A 419 -51.44 8.28 -12.66
N GLU A 420 -52.24 7.92 -11.65
CA GLU A 420 -53.55 8.56 -11.41
C GLU A 420 -53.39 10.10 -11.44
N LEU A 421 -54.22 10.79 -12.25
CA LEU A 421 -54.19 12.24 -12.48
C LEU A 421 -54.07 13.09 -11.19
N PHE A 422 -54.56 12.58 -10.05
CA PHE A 422 -54.47 13.26 -8.74
C PHE A 422 -53.02 13.42 -8.22
N LYS A 423 -52.10 12.52 -8.58
CA LYS A 423 -50.67 12.64 -8.21
C LYS A 423 -49.93 13.64 -9.11
N ILE A 424 -50.52 13.96 -10.27
CA ILE A 424 -50.02 14.98 -11.22
C ILE A 424 -50.57 16.37 -10.85
N GLU A 425 -51.72 16.44 -10.16
CA GLU A 425 -52.38 17.66 -9.66
C GLU A 425 -51.45 18.71 -9.02
N PRO A 426 -50.46 18.32 -8.19
CA PRO A 426 -49.59 19.29 -7.54
C PRO A 426 -48.57 19.93 -8.49
N PHE A 427 -48.28 19.30 -9.62
CA PHE A 427 -47.48 19.91 -10.70
C PHE A 427 -48.30 20.93 -11.48
N PHE A 428 -49.64 20.83 -11.52
CA PHE A 428 -50.49 21.81 -12.21
C PHE A 428 -50.41 23.21 -11.61
N ASN A 429 -50.21 23.35 -10.30
CA ASN A 429 -49.95 24.65 -9.67
C ASN A 429 -48.56 25.23 -10.00
N ILE A 430 -47.59 24.37 -10.29
CA ILE A 430 -46.26 24.79 -10.75
C ILE A 430 -46.32 25.18 -12.22
N ILE A 431 -47.07 24.41 -13.04
CA ILE A 431 -47.32 24.70 -14.46
C ILE A 431 -48.15 25.97 -14.67
N LYS A 432 -49.12 26.26 -13.80
CA LYS A 432 -49.89 27.53 -13.87
C LYS A 432 -49.03 28.78 -13.73
N ASN A 433 -47.85 28.67 -13.13
CA ASN A 433 -46.88 29.76 -13.02
C ASN A 433 -45.83 29.75 -14.15
N LEU A 434 -45.85 28.74 -15.03
CA LEU A 434 -45.05 28.74 -16.26
C LEU A 434 -45.70 29.71 -17.26
N ASP A 435 -44.90 30.63 -17.79
CA ASP A 435 -45.34 31.59 -18.81
C ASP A 435 -45.96 30.81 -19.99
N LEU A 436 -47.15 31.18 -20.47
CA LEU A 436 -47.92 30.50 -21.54
C LEU A 436 -47.08 30.15 -22.79
N ARG A 437 -46.01 30.91 -23.03
CA ARG A 437 -45.02 30.70 -24.09
C ARG A 437 -44.25 29.36 -23.99
N PHE A 438 -44.16 28.76 -22.80
CA PHE A 438 -43.54 27.45 -22.59
C PHE A 438 -44.48 26.30 -22.98
N ALA A 439 -45.80 26.47 -22.82
CA ALA A 439 -46.79 25.45 -23.18
C ALA A 439 -46.85 25.24 -24.71
N GLU A 440 -46.68 26.30 -25.51
CA GLU A 440 -46.72 26.24 -26.97
C GLU A 440 -45.55 25.44 -27.59
N GLY A 441 -44.40 25.32 -26.90
CA GLY A 441 -43.23 24.60 -27.37
C GLY A 441 -43.24 23.08 -27.13
N PHE A 442 -44.17 22.58 -26.31
CA PHE A 442 -44.20 21.19 -25.86
C PHE A 442 -45.64 20.63 -25.94
N PRO A 443 -45.98 19.91 -27.02
CA PRO A 443 -47.35 19.45 -27.32
C PRO A 443 -48.03 18.69 -26.17
N ASN A 444 -47.25 17.93 -25.40
CA ASN A 444 -47.74 17.14 -24.26
C ASN A 444 -48.12 18.02 -23.05
N ILE A 445 -47.39 19.13 -22.82
CA ILE A 445 -47.69 20.10 -21.76
C ILE A 445 -48.90 20.93 -22.15
N PHE A 446 -49.02 21.30 -23.44
CA PHE A 446 -50.20 21.99 -23.97
C PHE A 446 -51.47 21.14 -23.86
N GLN A 447 -51.39 19.84 -24.18
CA GLN A 447 -52.52 18.92 -24.01
C GLN A 447 -52.96 18.81 -22.55
N LEU A 448 -52.02 18.70 -21.61
CA LEU A 448 -52.34 18.72 -20.17
C LEU A 448 -52.94 20.04 -19.71
N TRP A 449 -52.36 21.17 -20.11
CA TRP A 449 -52.89 22.50 -19.80
C TRP A 449 -54.36 22.63 -20.24
N LYS A 450 -54.67 22.12 -21.44
CA LYS A 450 -56.02 22.09 -22.02
C LYS A 450 -56.98 21.06 -21.39
N MET A 451 -56.47 20.10 -20.61
CA MET A 451 -57.29 19.15 -19.83
C MET A 451 -57.62 19.67 -18.43
N ILE A 452 -56.93 20.73 -17.96
CA ILE A 452 -57.10 21.34 -16.64
C ILE A 452 -58.01 22.58 -16.70
N GLU A 453 -58.08 23.25 -17.84
CA GLU A 453 -59.20 24.16 -18.20
C GLU A 453 -60.48 23.38 -18.46
#